data_AF-A0A222XAK5-F1
#
_entry.id   AF-A0A222XAK5-F1
#
_cell.length_a   1.000
_cell.length_b   1.000
_cell.length_c   1.000
_cell.angle_alpha   90.00
_cell.angle_beta   90.00
_cell.angle_gamma   90.00
#
_symmetry.space_group_name_H-M   'P 1'
#
loop_
_entity.id
_entity.type
_entity.pdbx_description
1 polymer ?
#
loop_
_entity_poly.entity_id
_entity_poly.type
_entity_poly.pdbx_seq_one_letter_code
_entity_poly.pdbx_strand_id
1 'polypeptide(L)'
;MSTRTVLVVASSDTSDQAVESLAAALRDAGGDVAVVDLRAPGTRTATGRLAAALAGTTASWSAARRVTTAQRTQLRDAELIVAADRTAVPAVWRTRRTNPSAALVNGVPAGQRVLAGRR
;
A
#
# COMPACT_ATOMS: atom_id res chain seq x y z
N MET A 1 7.49 20.59 7.20
CA MET A 1 8.06 19.28 7.61
C MET A 1 7.55 18.23 6.64
N SER A 2 8.35 17.24 6.25
CA SER A 2 7.90 16.16 5.37
C SER A 2 7.08 15.13 6.17
N THR A 3 5.95 14.67 5.64
CA THR A 3 5.09 13.66 6.29
C THR A 3 5.64 12.27 6.04
N ARG A 4 5.97 11.51 7.10
CA ARG A 4 6.38 10.09 6.98
C ARG A 4 5.26 9.26 6.37
N THR A 5 5.48 8.81 5.15
CA THR A 5 4.47 8.17 4.30
C THR A 5 4.94 6.77 3.91
N VAL A 6 4.05 5.79 4.04
CA VAL A 6 4.31 4.43 3.54
C VAL A 6 3.37 4.11 2.39
N LEU A 7 3.93 3.77 1.24
CA LEU A 7 3.20 3.23 0.09
C LEU A 7 3.21 1.70 0.18
N VAL A 8 2.03 1.08 0.28
CA VAL A 8 1.88 -0.38 0.32
C VAL A 8 1.41 -0.89 -1.04
N VAL A 9 2.17 -1.81 -1.64
CA VAL A 9 1.88 -2.44 -2.92
C VAL A 9 1.69 -3.93 -2.70
N ALA A 10 0.72 -4.55 -3.35
CA ALA A 10 0.44 -5.97 -3.18
C ALA A 10 -0.02 -6.70 -4.44
N SER A 11 -0.47 -5.97 -5.46
CA SER A 11 -0.87 -6.57 -6.74
C SER A 11 0.35 -7.00 -7.55
N SER A 12 0.39 -8.26 -7.98
CA SER A 12 1.42 -8.78 -8.89
C SER A 12 1.42 -8.08 -10.25
N ASP A 13 0.32 -7.44 -10.62
CA ASP A 13 0.16 -6.75 -11.90
C ASP A 13 0.73 -5.31 -11.85
N THR A 14 1.08 -4.81 -10.66
CA THR A 14 1.76 -3.52 -10.51
C THR A 14 3.24 -3.70 -10.83
N SER A 15 3.68 -3.14 -11.95
CA SER A 15 5.09 -3.16 -12.37
C SER A 15 5.99 -2.31 -11.47
N ASP A 16 7.29 -2.61 -11.44
CA ASP A 16 8.27 -1.85 -10.63
C ASP A 16 8.30 -0.38 -11.03
N GLN A 17 8.26 -0.08 -12.34
CA GLN A 17 8.18 1.29 -12.85
C GLN A 17 6.91 2.01 -12.37
N ALA A 18 5.78 1.31 -12.29
CA ALA A 18 4.56 1.88 -11.73
C ALA A 18 4.72 2.18 -10.24
N VAL A 19 5.34 1.28 -9.47
CA VAL A 19 5.63 1.52 -8.04
C VAL A 19 6.51 2.75 -7.85
N GLU A 20 7.58 2.88 -8.62
CA GLU A 20 8.48 4.04 -8.57
C GLU A 20 7.75 5.33 -8.91
N SER A 21 6.94 5.33 -9.96
CA SER A 21 6.15 6.48 -10.39
C SER A 21 5.13 6.91 -9.31
N LEU A 22 4.47 5.95 -8.67
CA LEU A 22 3.53 6.19 -7.58
C LEU A 22 4.23 6.75 -6.33
N ALA A 23 5.42 6.24 -6.01
CA ALA A 23 6.22 6.74 -4.91
C ALA A 23 6.73 8.17 -5.18
N ALA A 24 7.20 8.44 -6.40
CA ALA A 24 7.61 9.79 -6.83
C ALA A 24 6.45 10.79 -6.69
N ALA A 25 5.26 10.43 -7.17
CA ALA A 25 4.07 11.27 -7.07
C ALA A 25 3.69 11.66 -5.62
N LEU A 26 3.97 10.80 -4.64
CA LEU A 26 3.78 11.10 -3.21
C LEU A 26 4.92 11.96 -2.63
N ARG A 27 6.16 11.75 -3.09
CA ARG A 27 7.31 12.58 -2.71
C ARG A 27 7.14 14.01 -3.21
N ASP A 28 6.71 14.18 -4.46
CA ASP A 28 6.42 15.49 -5.06
C ASP A 28 5.29 16.22 -4.33
N ALA A 29 4.36 15.47 -3.74
CA ALA A 29 3.30 15.99 -2.86
C ALA A 29 3.80 16.31 -1.43
N GLY A 30 5.07 16.06 -1.10
CA GLY A 30 5.71 16.43 0.18
C GLY A 30 5.77 15.30 1.22
N GLY A 31 5.61 14.05 0.78
CA GLY A 31 5.80 12.88 1.64
C GLY A 31 7.25 12.40 1.68
N ASP A 32 7.70 11.91 2.83
CA ASP A 32 8.90 11.10 2.97
C ASP A 32 8.50 9.63 2.80
N VAL A 33 8.72 9.08 1.60
CA VAL A 33 8.04 7.86 1.13
C VAL A 33 8.93 6.62 1.26
N ALA A 34 8.50 5.69 2.10
CA ALA A 34 8.98 4.31 2.12
C ALA A 34 8.00 3.38 1.37
N VAL A 35 8.52 2.36 0.68
CA VAL A 35 7.71 1.38 -0.05
C VAL A 35 7.70 0.05 0.70
N VAL A 36 6.50 -0.46 0.96
CA VAL A 36 6.28 -1.81 1.48
C VAL A 36 5.69 -2.65 0.36
N ASP A 37 6.55 -3.48 -0.23
CA ASP A 37 6.17 -4.42 -1.28
C ASP A 37 5.72 -5.76 -0.67
N LEU A 38 4.47 -6.11 -0.93
CA LEU A 38 3.81 -7.34 -0.50
C LEU A 38 3.39 -8.20 -1.70
N ARG A 39 3.86 -7.92 -2.92
CA ARG A 39 3.50 -8.69 -4.11
C ARG A 39 3.89 -10.16 -3.93
N ALA A 40 3.06 -11.06 -4.48
CA ALA A 40 3.35 -12.49 -4.42
C ALA A 40 4.51 -12.81 -5.39
N PRO A 41 5.46 -13.68 -5.01
CA PRO A 41 6.40 -14.23 -5.97
C PRO A 41 5.65 -15.14 -6.95
N GLY A 42 5.57 -14.73 -8.21
CA GLY A 42 4.95 -15.47 -9.32
C GLY A 42 3.52 -15.02 -9.67
N THR A 43 3.21 -15.01 -10.96
CA THR A 43 1.90 -14.67 -11.53
C THR A 43 0.97 -15.88 -11.45
N ARG A 44 -0.14 -15.76 -10.72
CA ARG A 44 -1.22 -16.76 -10.74
C ARG A 44 -2.39 -16.18 -11.53
N THR A 45 -2.49 -16.54 -12.81
CA THR A 45 -3.58 -16.10 -13.68
C THR A 45 -4.85 -16.89 -13.34
N ALA A 46 -5.91 -16.20 -12.90
CA ALA A 46 -7.23 -16.81 -12.71
C ALA A 46 -8.11 -16.55 -13.94
N THR A 47 -8.65 -17.59 -14.55
CA THR A 47 -9.53 -17.50 -15.72
C THR A 47 -11.00 -17.39 -15.30
N GLY A 48 -11.69 -16.34 -15.78
CA GLY A 48 -13.12 -16.10 -15.52
C GLY A 48 -13.39 -15.11 -14.38
N ARG A 49 -14.51 -14.36 -14.47
CA ARG A 49 -14.80 -13.21 -13.57
C ARG A 49 -14.91 -13.60 -12.08
N LEU A 50 -15.60 -14.70 -11.78
CA LEU A 50 -15.77 -15.15 -10.39
C LEU A 50 -14.45 -15.68 -9.81
N ALA A 51 -13.70 -16.45 -10.60
CA ALA A 51 -12.38 -16.94 -10.20
C ALA A 51 -11.41 -15.77 -9.96
N ALA A 52 -11.43 -14.75 -10.82
CA ALA A 52 -10.64 -13.54 -10.64
C ALA A 52 -11.02 -12.76 -9.37
N ALA A 53 -12.30 -12.64 -9.06
CA ALA A 53 -12.77 -11.99 -7.84
C ALA A 53 -12.34 -12.73 -6.55
N LEU A 54 -12.47 -14.05 -6.55
CA LEU A 54 -12.01 -14.90 -5.43
C LEU A 54 -10.49 -14.89 -5.30
N ALA A 55 -9.76 -14.97 -6.42
CA ALA A 55 -8.31 -14.84 -6.46
C ALA A 55 -7.84 -13.49 -5.92
N GLY A 56 -8.51 -12.39 -6.28
CA GLY A 56 -8.21 -11.05 -5.74
C GLY A 56 -8.45 -10.96 -4.23
N THR A 57 -9.55 -11.54 -3.73
CA THR A 57 -9.87 -11.56 -2.30
C THR A 57 -8.83 -12.35 -1.51
N THR A 58 -8.50 -13.55 -1.98
CA THR A 58 -7.47 -14.40 -1.35
C THR A 58 -6.09 -13.76 -1.42
N ALA A 59 -5.70 -13.18 -2.56
CA ALA A 59 -4.44 -12.45 -2.73
C ALA A 59 -4.31 -11.29 -1.74
N SER A 60 -5.40 -10.55 -1.49
CA SER A 60 -5.41 -9.43 -0.55
C SER A 60 -5.17 -9.88 0.89
N TRP A 61 -5.83 -10.97 1.31
CA TRP A 61 -5.61 -11.56 2.64
C TRP A 61 -4.21 -12.17 2.79
N SER A 62 -3.70 -12.82 1.75
CA SER A 62 -2.34 -13.33 1.72
C SER A 62 -1.31 -12.20 1.81
N ALA A 63 -1.51 -11.08 1.11
CA ALA A 63 -0.63 -9.91 1.19
C ALA A 63 -0.56 -9.36 2.62
N ALA A 64 -1.70 -9.22 3.30
CA ALA A 64 -1.74 -8.80 4.69
C ALA A 64 -0.98 -9.74 5.66
N ARG A 65 -0.78 -11.01 5.28
CA ARG A 65 0.03 -11.98 6.05
C ARG A 65 1.52 -11.95 5.70
N ARG A 66 1.92 -11.36 4.56
CA ARG A 66 3.34 -11.26 4.15
C ARG A 66 4.10 -10.13 4.85
N VAL A 67 3.41 -9.26 5.59
CA VAL A 67 4.04 -8.13 6.29
C VAL A 67 5.06 -8.63 7.30
N THR A 68 6.34 -8.35 7.03
CA THR A 68 7.46 -8.78 7.87
C THR A 68 7.55 -7.96 9.16
N THR A 69 8.38 -8.38 10.11
CA THR A 69 8.64 -7.60 11.34
C THR A 69 9.24 -6.23 11.02
N ALA A 70 10.19 -6.15 10.09
CA ALA A 70 10.79 -4.87 9.68
C ALA A 70 9.76 -3.93 9.04
N GLN A 71 8.92 -4.44 8.15
CA GLN A 71 7.84 -3.66 7.52
C GLN A 71 6.80 -3.20 8.54
N ARG A 72 6.51 -4.01 9.58
CA ARG A 72 5.63 -3.60 10.68
C ARG A 72 6.18 -2.39 11.44
N THR A 73 7.48 -2.31 11.65
CA THR A 73 8.12 -1.13 12.28
C THR A 73 7.91 0.11 11.41
N GLN A 74 8.18 0.02 10.10
CA GLN A 74 7.93 1.14 9.17
C GLN A 74 6.47 1.61 9.19
N LEU A 75 5.52 0.68 9.20
CA LEU A 75 4.09 0.99 9.28
C LEU A 75 3.69 1.57 10.64
N ARG A 76 4.41 1.26 11.72
CA ARG A 76 4.15 1.81 13.06
C ARG A 76 4.57 3.27 13.19
N ASP A 77 5.64 3.65 12.50
CA ASP A 77 6.23 4.99 12.59
C ASP A 77 5.68 5.96 11.52
N ALA A 78 4.82 5.46 10.63
CA ALA A 78 4.20 6.24 9.56
C ALA A 78 3.08 7.16 10.07
N GLU A 79 2.98 8.34 9.50
CA GLU A 79 1.88 9.29 9.72
C GLU A 79 0.77 9.14 8.67
N LEU A 80 1.13 8.63 7.49
CA LEU A 80 0.24 8.35 6.36
C LEU A 80 0.59 6.99 5.76
N ILE A 81 -0.40 6.14 5.56
CA ILE A 81 -0.25 4.84 4.92
C ILE A 81 -1.21 4.76 3.73
N VAL A 82 -0.66 4.56 2.54
CA VAL A 82 -1.36 4.60 1.26
C VAL A 82 -1.40 3.22 0.64
N ALA A 83 -2.59 2.70 0.33
CA ALA A 83 -2.72 1.51 -0.50
C ALA A 83 -2.52 1.90 -1.98
N ALA A 84 -1.52 1.36 -2.64
CA ALA A 84 -1.26 1.60 -4.06
C ALA A 84 -2.31 0.94 -4.96
N ASP A 85 -2.80 -0.23 -4.55
CA ASP A 85 -3.71 -1.07 -5.30
C ASP A 85 -4.78 -1.68 -4.39
N ARG A 86 -5.83 -2.25 -5.00
CA ARG A 86 -6.95 -2.87 -4.26
C ARG A 86 -6.49 -4.03 -3.38
N THR A 87 -5.46 -4.76 -3.79
CA THR A 87 -4.92 -5.92 -3.08
C THR A 87 -4.22 -5.51 -1.78
N ALA A 88 -3.67 -4.30 -1.73
CA ALA A 88 -3.00 -3.73 -0.57
C ALA A 88 -3.97 -3.23 0.52
N VAL A 89 -5.24 -2.96 0.17
CA VAL A 89 -6.22 -2.33 1.06
C VAL A 89 -6.39 -3.09 2.40
N PRO A 90 -6.58 -4.42 2.44
CA PRO A 90 -6.69 -5.12 3.73
C PRO A 90 -5.41 -5.06 4.58
N ALA A 91 -4.23 -5.04 3.95
CA ALA A 91 -2.97 -4.89 4.66
C ALA A 91 -2.89 -3.50 5.32
N VAL A 92 -3.26 -2.44 4.59
CA VAL A 92 -3.34 -1.06 5.09
C VAL A 92 -4.36 -0.95 6.24
N TRP A 93 -5.57 -1.47 6.12
CA TRP A 93 -6.54 -1.40 7.22
C TRP A 93 -6.10 -2.14 8.48
N ARG A 94 -5.37 -3.25 8.32
CA ARG A 94 -4.88 -4.04 9.44
C ARG A 94 -3.84 -3.28 10.27
N THR A 95 -3.13 -2.32 9.69
CA THR A 95 -2.15 -1.49 10.43
C THR A 95 -2.80 -0.65 11.52
N ARG A 96 -4.12 -0.36 11.43
CA ARG A 96 -4.86 0.34 12.50
C ARG A 96 -4.69 -0.33 13.87
N ARG A 97 -4.49 -1.66 13.91
CA ARG A 97 -4.25 -2.41 15.15
C ARG A 97 -2.91 -2.08 15.82
N THR A 98 -1.91 -1.67 15.03
CA THR A 98 -0.54 -1.41 15.50
C THR A 98 -0.15 0.06 15.44
N ASN A 99 -0.85 0.84 14.63
CA ASN A 99 -0.70 2.28 14.46
C ASN A 99 -2.10 2.93 14.37
N PRO A 100 -2.72 3.25 15.52
CA PRO A 100 -4.07 3.81 15.52
C PRO A 100 -4.11 5.27 15.02
N SER A 101 -3.00 6.00 15.09
CA SER A 101 -2.92 7.43 14.76
C SER A 101 -2.65 7.74 13.28
N ALA A 102 -2.09 6.80 12.51
CA ALA A 102 -1.84 7.02 11.08
C ALA A 102 -3.11 7.33 10.29
N ALA A 103 -3.01 8.24 9.32
CA ALA A 103 -4.02 8.36 8.28
C ALA A 103 -3.91 7.17 7.32
N LEU A 104 -5.01 6.45 7.10
CA LEU A 104 -5.07 5.32 6.19
C LEU A 104 -5.88 5.72 4.97
N VAL A 105 -5.31 5.59 3.77
CA VAL A 105 -5.98 6.01 2.53
C VAL A 105 -5.89 4.94 1.45
N ASN A 106 -6.96 4.85 0.68
CA ASN A 106 -7.03 3.96 -0.47
C ASN A 106 -6.69 4.76 -1.74
N GLY A 107 -5.60 4.39 -2.41
CA GLY A 107 -5.17 4.99 -3.66
C GLY A 107 -4.23 6.20 -3.47
N VAL A 108 -3.26 6.29 -4.37
CA VAL A 108 -2.26 7.37 -4.41
C VAL A 108 -2.87 8.77 -4.58
N PRO A 109 -3.90 9.00 -5.43
CA PRO A 109 -4.53 10.31 -5.54
C PRO A 109 -5.18 10.79 -4.23
N ALA A 110 -5.63 9.88 -3.37
CA ALA A 110 -6.12 10.25 -2.03
C ALA A 110 -4.97 10.62 -1.10
N GLY A 111 -3.86 9.86 -1.15
CA GLY A 111 -2.63 10.18 -0.42
C GLY A 111 -2.08 11.57 -0.77
N GLN A 112 -2.02 11.91 -2.06
CA GLN A 112 -1.58 13.23 -2.52
C GLN A 112 -2.46 14.36 -1.97
N ARG A 113 -3.79 14.18 -1.94
CA ARG A 113 -4.71 15.16 -1.36
C ARG A 113 -4.49 15.35 0.15
N VAL A 114 -4.24 14.27 0.88
CA VAL A 114 -3.92 14.35 2.31
C VAL A 114 -2.60 15.09 2.53
N LEU A 115 -1.58 14.80 1.72
CA LEU A 115 -0.28 15.48 1.81
C LEU A 115 -0.39 16.96 1.45
N ALA A 116 -1.14 17.30 0.40
CA ALA A 116 -1.37 18.69 0.00
C ALA A 116 -2.09 19.49 1.10
N GLY A 117 -3.01 18.89 1.85
CA GLY A 117 -3.68 19.54 2.98
C GLY A 117 -2.85 19.65 4.26
N ARG A 118 -1.65 19.04 4.30
CA ARG A 118 -0.69 19.11 5.43
C ARG A 118 0.47 20.07 5.18
N ARG A 119 0.55 20.64 3.97
CA ARG A 119 1.50 21.71 3.63
C ARG A 119 1.01 23.04 4.16
#